data_AF-A0A0J9ENU4-F1
#
_entry.id   AF-A0A0J9ENU4-F1
#
_cell.length_a   1.000
_cell.length_b   1.000
_cell.length_c   1.000
_cell.angle_alpha   90.00
_cell.angle_beta   90.00
_cell.angle_gamma   90.00
#
_symmetry.space_group_name_H-M   'P 1'
#
loop_
_entity.id
_entity.type
_entity.pdbx_description
1 polymer ?
#
loop_
_entity_poly.entity_id
_entity_poly.type
_entity_poly.pdbx_seq_one_letter_code
_entity_poly.pdbx_strand_id
1 'polypeptide(L)'
;MAYSRIANWRTNILLVSLPVNGYYPPLIYAAPSSTLPSEKPVFTMPDNADRGALLLPNIKDPKSMNAQHVCPGYLASDVTETTHDVNKLNLTVEYQSKDRLNVNIVPAHISRSNQLHYILPDHVVPRPKPSEPSYAHSGEIDLNFSWSNEPSFSFKVTLRSTGDVLFETTGTVLVFENQLVEFVSWLPPDYNLYGLGERIHRLRLGNNFTATIYAADVGDPIDTNLYGSHPFYLDTRYFEVPKDDKLIPATDNEHDPSRTIDLYFYSGPSQPEVTRSFQFSMIGLPPLQQYYTFGFHQYRWGYKSWTELEDVVSNFEKLKFRSKPFGYRDFEFDPNNYPIPEGQKFVSTLHQKDLHWIPMVDAASTSLTLKPPPMHIFLRNPDGSVYIGAVWPGYTVFPGFSASGSREWWSTELKEFFNKVPYDGIWIDMNEVSSFCVGSCGSGNLTLNPVHPPFQLPGERGNVIYDYPEGFNITNATEAASASSASLEQASKTGDLAVHAVSPNATSADGTLEYDIHNLFGHQLLSATYHGLLEVFPNRRPFIIGRSTFSGSGKWAGHWGGDNQSRWAYMFFSIPQGLSFSLFGIPMFGVDTYGFNGNSDEELCNR
;
A
#
# COMPACT_ATOMS: atom_id res chain seq x y z
N MET A 1 46.71 6.79 11.54
CA MET A 1 46.35 6.22 10.22
C MET A 1 45.13 5.35 10.40
N ALA A 2 44.05 5.61 9.68
CA ALA A 2 42.77 4.95 9.88
C ALA A 2 42.64 3.69 9.00
N TYR A 3 42.22 2.58 9.60
CA TYR A 3 41.59 1.45 8.92
C TYR A 3 40.66 0.73 9.91
N SER A 4 39.47 1.30 10.13
CA SER A 4 38.38 0.57 10.78
C SER A 4 37.77 -0.41 9.76
N ARG A 5 38.13 -1.69 9.85
CA ARG A 5 37.35 -2.75 9.19
C ARG A 5 36.07 -2.96 9.99
N ILE A 6 34.98 -2.36 9.53
CA ILE A 6 33.63 -2.56 10.08
C ILE A 6 33.00 -3.77 9.37
N ALA A 7 32.27 -4.59 10.12
CA ALA A 7 31.61 -5.80 9.62
C ALA A 7 30.14 -5.54 9.24
N ASN A 8 29.64 -6.28 8.24
CA ASN A 8 28.30 -6.91 8.02
C ASN A 8 27.01 -6.18 8.53
N TRP A 9 25.84 -6.09 7.86
CA TRP A 9 25.17 -6.93 6.80
C TRP A 9 24.50 -6.14 5.61
N ARG A 10 23.60 -6.77 4.81
CA ARG A 10 23.65 -6.76 3.31
C ARG A 10 22.48 -7.38 2.48
N THR A 11 21.77 -6.74 1.51
CA THR A 11 21.08 -7.38 0.30
C THR A 11 19.98 -6.58 -0.45
N ASN A 12 19.31 -7.00 -1.58
CA ASN A 12 19.60 -7.98 -2.70
C ASN A 12 18.79 -9.31 -2.96
N ILE A 13 18.19 -9.58 -4.16
CA ILE A 13 17.17 -10.65 -4.45
C ILE A 13 17.15 -11.19 -5.94
N LEU A 14 16.82 -12.48 -6.20
CA LEU A 14 16.90 -13.25 -7.50
C LEU A 14 15.55 -13.61 -8.24
N LEU A 15 15.35 -13.42 -9.55
CA LEU A 15 14.11 -13.88 -10.22
C LEU A 15 14.32 -14.87 -11.39
N VAL A 16 14.07 -16.16 -11.10
CA VAL A 16 14.28 -17.31 -12.01
C VAL A 16 12.97 -17.76 -12.65
N SER A 17 12.73 -17.32 -13.88
CA SER A 17 11.68 -17.86 -14.75
C SER A 17 12.11 -19.21 -15.34
N LEU A 18 11.33 -20.27 -15.16
CA LEU A 18 11.60 -21.60 -15.73
C LEU A 18 10.31 -22.27 -16.26
N PRO A 19 10.39 -23.07 -17.34
CA PRO A 19 9.26 -23.85 -17.86
C PRO A 19 8.93 -25.08 -16.99
N VAL A 20 7.65 -25.45 -16.95
CA VAL A 20 7.12 -26.52 -16.07
C VAL A 20 7.02 -27.86 -16.79
N ASN A 21 7.60 -28.93 -16.23
CA ASN A 21 7.17 -30.34 -16.44
C ASN A 21 7.89 -31.34 -15.50
N GLY A 22 7.20 -32.39 -15.05
CA GLY A 22 7.82 -33.62 -14.50
C GLY A 22 7.50 -33.98 -13.02
N TYR A 23 7.28 -35.27 -12.76
CA TYR A 23 6.88 -35.89 -11.47
C TYR A 23 8.07 -36.52 -10.70
N TYR A 24 7.90 -36.77 -9.38
CA TYR A 24 8.93 -37.28 -8.44
C TYR A 24 8.82 -38.79 -8.09
N PRO A 25 9.92 -39.37 -7.58
CA PRO A 25 9.90 -40.13 -6.30
C PRO A 25 10.96 -39.64 -5.27
N PRO A 26 10.90 -40.04 -3.98
CA PRO A 26 11.57 -39.33 -2.88
C PRO A 26 12.92 -39.93 -2.40
N LEU A 27 13.81 -39.10 -1.81
CA LEU A 27 15.01 -39.54 -1.07
C LEU A 27 15.41 -38.67 0.14
N ILE A 28 15.42 -39.31 1.31
CA ILE A 28 16.36 -39.28 2.46
C ILE A 28 17.14 -37.97 2.79
N TYR A 29 16.93 -37.48 4.03
CA TYR A 29 17.69 -36.41 4.68
C TYR A 29 19.13 -36.78 5.08
N ALA A 30 20.03 -35.79 5.04
CA ALA A 30 21.30 -35.76 5.77
C ALA A 30 21.38 -34.51 6.67
N ALA A 31 21.96 -34.63 7.86
CA ALA A 31 21.99 -33.56 8.86
C ALA A 31 23.16 -32.57 8.66
N PRO A 32 22.98 -31.26 8.90
CA PRO A 32 24.04 -30.27 8.74
C PRO A 32 25.01 -30.22 9.94
N SER A 33 26.28 -29.95 9.64
CA SER A 33 27.37 -29.79 10.61
C SER A 33 27.39 -28.38 11.23
N SER A 34 27.57 -28.28 12.55
CA SER A 34 27.60 -27.01 13.28
C SER A 34 29.02 -26.50 13.57
N THR A 35 29.40 -25.35 13.00
CA THR A 35 30.52 -24.53 13.48
C THR A 35 30.10 -23.06 13.54
N LEU A 36 30.18 -22.45 14.73
CA LEU A 36 29.65 -21.12 15.04
C LEU A 36 30.77 -20.07 15.16
N PRO A 37 30.65 -18.90 14.52
CA PRO A 37 31.34 -17.68 14.96
C PRO A 37 30.61 -17.07 16.18
N SER A 38 31.33 -16.34 17.04
CA SER A 38 30.71 -15.60 18.15
C SER A 38 30.25 -14.21 17.69
N GLU A 39 28.95 -13.95 17.74
CA GLU A 39 28.40 -12.61 17.53
C GLU A 39 28.59 -11.73 18.76
N LYS A 40 28.81 -10.43 18.52
CA LYS A 40 28.85 -9.41 19.59
C LYS A 40 27.42 -8.92 19.86
N PRO A 41 27.07 -8.59 21.12
CA PRO A 41 25.77 -7.98 21.41
C PRO A 41 25.64 -6.65 20.67
N VAL A 42 24.57 -6.52 19.90
CA VAL A 42 24.10 -5.28 19.28
C VAL A 42 23.10 -4.63 20.24
N PHE A 43 22.96 -3.30 20.20
CA PHE A 43 21.92 -2.61 20.97
C PHE A 43 20.55 -2.94 20.37
N THR A 44 19.62 -3.44 21.19
CA THR A 44 18.23 -3.69 20.82
C THR A 44 17.37 -2.52 21.27
N MET A 45 16.42 -2.08 20.43
CA MET A 45 15.48 -1.03 20.80
C MET A 45 14.55 -1.49 21.94
N PRO A 46 14.07 -0.58 22.82
CA PRO A 46 13.16 -0.95 23.89
C PRO A 46 11.83 -1.53 23.39
N ASP A 47 11.35 -2.61 24.03
CA ASP A 47 10.05 -3.29 23.79
C ASP A 47 8.79 -2.42 24.04
N ASN A 48 8.96 -1.11 24.23
CA ASN A 48 7.90 -0.12 24.32
C ASN A 48 8.01 0.99 23.27
N ALA A 49 9.00 0.94 22.37
CA ALA A 49 9.14 1.86 21.26
C ALA A 49 8.03 1.68 20.21
N ASP A 50 7.42 0.50 20.14
CA ASP A 50 6.34 0.10 19.23
C ASP A 50 4.93 0.31 19.82
N ARG A 51 4.80 0.84 21.05
CA ARG A 51 3.52 0.93 21.77
C ARG A 51 2.85 2.30 21.62
N GLY A 52 1.83 2.36 20.77
CA GLY A 52 1.02 3.55 20.55
C GLY A 52 0.02 3.85 21.67
N ALA A 53 -0.64 4.99 21.54
CA ALA A 53 -1.77 5.34 22.39
C ALA A 53 -2.94 4.36 22.17
N LEU A 54 -3.57 3.90 23.25
CA LEU A 54 -4.79 3.10 23.17
C LEU A 54 -5.98 4.01 22.84
N LEU A 55 -6.13 4.34 21.56
CA LEU A 55 -7.25 5.12 21.04
C LEU A 55 -8.39 4.19 20.63
N LEU A 56 -9.62 4.55 21.03
CA LEU A 56 -10.84 3.88 20.59
C LEU A 56 -11.46 4.70 19.45
N PRO A 57 -11.61 4.15 18.23
CA PRO A 57 -12.25 4.87 17.13
C PRO A 57 -13.68 5.30 17.50
N ASN A 58 -14.14 6.47 17.05
CA ASN A 58 -15.46 7.01 17.38
C ASN A 58 -16.60 5.99 17.14
N ILE A 59 -16.56 5.29 16.00
CA ILE A 59 -17.55 4.25 15.64
C ILE A 59 -17.61 3.06 16.62
N LYS A 60 -16.55 2.85 17.44
CA LYS A 60 -16.47 1.83 18.49
C LYS A 60 -16.66 2.40 19.90
N ASP A 61 -16.70 3.72 20.08
CA ASP A 61 -16.98 4.35 21.38
C ASP A 61 -18.49 4.61 21.55
N PRO A 62 -19.19 3.90 22.46
CA PRO A 62 -20.61 4.13 22.73
C PRO A 62 -20.91 5.48 23.41
N LYS A 63 -19.89 6.26 23.77
CA LYS A 63 -20.02 7.63 24.28
C LYS A 63 -19.77 8.69 23.21
N SER A 64 -19.32 8.31 22.01
CA SER A 64 -19.15 9.28 20.92
C SER A 64 -20.51 9.89 20.56
N MET A 65 -20.52 11.20 20.25
CA MET A 65 -21.71 11.85 19.73
C MET A 65 -21.84 11.49 18.25
N ASN A 66 -23.00 10.96 17.85
CA ASN A 66 -23.30 10.77 16.43
C ASN A 66 -23.39 12.16 15.76
N ALA A 67 -22.44 12.47 14.88
CA ALA A 67 -22.34 13.76 14.22
C ALA A 67 -23.59 14.08 13.38
N GLN A 68 -24.20 13.07 12.74
CA GLN A 68 -25.49 13.18 12.05
C GLN A 68 -26.65 13.67 12.93
N HIS A 69 -26.55 13.56 14.26
CA HIS A 69 -27.58 14.02 15.20
C HIS A 69 -27.27 15.37 15.86
N VAL A 70 -26.00 15.78 15.92
CA VAL A 70 -25.55 16.98 16.66
C VAL A 70 -25.07 18.13 15.78
N CYS A 71 -24.63 17.83 14.55
CA CYS A 71 -24.22 18.84 13.58
C CYS A 71 -25.46 19.44 12.88
N PRO A 72 -25.50 20.77 12.64
CA PRO A 72 -26.66 21.42 12.02
C PRO A 72 -26.78 21.18 10.51
N GLY A 73 -25.78 20.57 9.88
CA GLY A 73 -25.64 20.49 8.43
C GLY A 73 -25.35 21.85 7.78
N TYR A 74 -25.46 21.88 6.45
CA TYR A 74 -25.27 23.08 5.62
C TYR A 74 -26.55 23.44 4.86
N LEU A 75 -26.57 24.64 4.27
CA LEU A 75 -27.55 25.05 3.26
C LEU A 75 -26.79 25.64 2.08
N ALA A 76 -27.16 25.29 0.85
CA ALA A 76 -26.63 25.92 -0.35
C ALA A 76 -27.30 27.28 -0.57
N SER A 77 -26.49 28.32 -0.77
CA SER A 77 -26.93 29.67 -1.18
C SER A 77 -26.16 30.13 -2.42
N ASP A 78 -26.55 31.27 -3.00
CA ASP A 78 -25.75 32.00 -3.98
C ASP A 78 -25.35 31.18 -5.23
N VAL A 79 -26.25 30.31 -5.74
CA VAL A 79 -26.01 29.41 -6.89
C VAL A 79 -25.82 30.21 -8.20
N THR A 80 -24.60 30.67 -8.40
CA THR A 80 -24.07 31.48 -9.51
C THR A 80 -22.54 31.36 -9.53
N GLU A 81 -21.89 31.59 -10.67
CA GLU A 81 -20.43 31.47 -10.80
C GLU A 81 -19.67 32.49 -9.92
N THR A 82 -19.09 32.00 -8.81
CA THR A 82 -18.13 32.69 -7.89
C THR A 82 -18.66 33.87 -7.04
N THR A 83 -18.22 34.16 -5.80
CA THR A 83 -17.70 33.40 -4.62
C THR A 83 -17.89 34.33 -3.39
N HIS A 84 -17.67 33.83 -2.15
CA HIS A 84 -17.14 34.50 -0.93
C HIS A 84 -17.95 34.19 0.37
N ASP A 85 -17.39 33.43 1.32
CA ASP A 85 -17.04 33.78 2.74
C ASP A 85 -16.53 32.53 3.51
N VAL A 86 -15.79 32.66 4.63
CA VAL A 86 -15.00 31.58 5.25
C VAL A 86 -15.84 30.46 5.90
N ASN A 87 -17.07 30.74 6.32
CA ASN A 87 -18.01 29.73 6.81
C ASN A 87 -18.77 28.99 5.68
N LYS A 88 -18.41 29.25 4.41
CA LYS A 88 -19.05 28.63 3.24
C LYS A 88 -18.14 27.56 2.62
N LEU A 89 -18.77 26.53 2.06
CA LEU A 89 -18.13 25.58 1.17
C LEU A 89 -18.47 25.97 -0.28
N ASN A 90 -17.51 25.86 -1.20
CA ASN A 90 -17.78 25.92 -2.63
C ASN A 90 -18.15 24.51 -3.11
N LEU A 91 -19.37 24.34 -3.61
CA LEU A 91 -19.81 23.17 -4.36
C LEU A 91 -19.58 23.41 -5.86
N THR A 92 -18.75 22.58 -6.49
CA THR A 92 -18.54 22.56 -7.94
C THR A 92 -19.06 21.24 -8.49
N VAL A 93 -19.82 21.29 -9.59
CA VAL A 93 -20.35 20.09 -10.26
C VAL A 93 -19.99 20.16 -11.73
N GLU A 94 -19.14 19.23 -12.19
CA GLU A 94 -18.64 19.21 -13.57
C GLU A 94 -19.13 17.96 -14.32
N TYR A 95 -19.86 18.18 -15.41
CA TYR A 95 -20.16 17.13 -16.39
C TYR A 95 -18.96 16.93 -17.31
N GLN A 96 -18.01 16.12 -16.87
CA GLN A 96 -16.68 16.04 -17.50
C GLN A 96 -16.65 15.19 -18.77
N SER A 97 -17.51 14.16 -18.90
CA SER A 97 -17.72 13.40 -20.14
C SER A 97 -19.14 12.84 -20.20
N LYS A 98 -19.52 12.18 -21.29
CA LYS A 98 -20.81 11.48 -21.43
C LYS A 98 -21.13 10.52 -20.25
N ASP A 99 -20.07 9.99 -19.63
CA ASP A 99 -20.07 8.91 -18.66
C ASP A 99 -19.43 9.28 -17.31
N ARG A 100 -18.99 10.55 -17.12
CA ARG A 100 -18.33 11.00 -15.88
C ARG A 100 -18.86 12.34 -15.37
N LEU A 101 -19.25 12.35 -14.10
CA LEU A 101 -19.64 13.53 -13.32
C LEU A 101 -18.66 13.70 -12.14
N ASN A 102 -18.14 14.91 -11.93
CA ASN A 102 -17.41 15.26 -10.71
C ASN A 102 -18.29 16.12 -9.79
N VAL A 103 -18.23 15.85 -8.49
CA VAL A 103 -18.85 16.65 -7.43
C VAL A 103 -17.76 16.98 -6.40
N ASN A 104 -17.35 18.25 -6.38
CA ASN A 104 -16.24 18.75 -5.58
C ASN A 104 -16.77 19.73 -4.52
N ILE A 105 -16.47 19.50 -3.25
CA ILE A 105 -16.83 20.37 -2.12
C ILE A 105 -15.56 20.73 -1.35
N VAL A 106 -15.22 22.02 -1.35
CA VAL A 106 -14.00 22.55 -0.73
C VAL A 106 -14.30 23.81 0.10
N PRO A 107 -13.47 24.17 1.09
CA PRO A 107 -13.58 25.46 1.78
C PRO A 107 -13.57 26.62 0.79
N ALA A 108 -14.50 27.57 0.92
CA ALA A 108 -14.59 28.68 -0.04
C ALA A 108 -13.40 29.65 0.00
N HIS A 109 -12.60 29.61 1.07
CA HIS A 109 -11.38 30.40 1.24
C HIS A 109 -10.26 29.57 1.86
N ILE A 110 -9.13 29.48 1.16
CA ILE A 110 -7.89 28.91 1.68
C ILE A 110 -6.80 29.96 1.52
N SER A 111 -6.39 30.56 2.62
CA SER A 111 -5.30 31.53 2.68
C SER A 111 -4.09 30.93 3.39
N ARG A 112 -2.89 31.47 3.15
CA ARG A 112 -1.67 31.07 3.87
C ARG A 112 -1.76 31.24 5.40
N SER A 113 -2.68 32.05 5.92
CA SER A 113 -2.90 32.21 7.37
C SER A 113 -3.87 31.18 7.95
N ASN A 114 -4.72 30.58 7.11
CA ASN A 114 -5.76 29.61 7.50
C ASN A 114 -5.52 28.27 6.81
N GLN A 115 -4.26 27.93 6.49
CA GLN A 115 -3.87 26.78 5.67
C GLN A 115 -3.89 25.46 6.48
N LEU A 116 -4.99 25.23 7.22
CA LEU A 116 -5.34 23.97 7.84
C LEU A 116 -6.11 23.05 6.88
N HIS A 117 -6.16 23.35 5.58
CA HIS A 117 -6.77 22.49 4.57
C HIS A 117 -5.71 22.10 3.54
N TYR A 118 -5.38 20.81 3.52
CA TYR A 118 -4.59 20.21 2.46
C TYR A 118 -5.48 19.93 1.25
N ILE A 119 -5.02 20.35 0.08
CA ILE A 119 -5.59 19.96 -1.22
C ILE A 119 -4.51 19.16 -1.93
N LEU A 120 -4.87 17.94 -2.34
CA LEU A 120 -4.01 17.05 -3.12
C LEU A 120 -3.60 17.72 -4.44
N PRO A 121 -2.30 18.00 -4.68
CA PRO A 121 -1.89 18.69 -5.90
C PRO A 121 -1.99 17.82 -7.15
N ASP A 122 -2.52 18.37 -8.25
CA ASP A 122 -2.67 17.71 -9.56
C ASP A 122 -1.37 17.10 -10.14
N HIS A 123 -0.19 17.55 -9.67
CA HIS A 123 1.10 17.00 -10.10
C HIS A 123 1.53 15.75 -9.31
N VAL A 124 0.91 15.49 -8.15
CA VAL A 124 1.09 14.26 -7.36
C VAL A 124 0.09 13.21 -7.84
N VAL A 125 -1.20 13.57 -7.89
CA VAL A 125 -2.27 12.73 -8.45
C VAL A 125 -3.07 13.57 -9.47
N PRO A 126 -2.91 13.33 -10.78
CA PRO A 126 -3.62 14.09 -11.80
C PRO A 126 -5.14 13.87 -11.74
N ARG A 127 -5.90 14.95 -11.57
CA ARG A 127 -7.36 14.92 -11.69
C ARG A 127 -7.80 14.73 -13.15
N PRO A 128 -8.89 14.01 -13.41
CA PRO A 128 -9.46 13.85 -14.75
C PRO A 128 -9.86 15.21 -15.34
N LYS A 129 -9.49 15.45 -16.59
CA LYS A 129 -9.90 16.65 -17.33
C LYS A 129 -11.22 16.42 -18.07
N PRO A 130 -12.07 17.44 -18.23
CA PRO A 130 -13.20 17.38 -19.15
C PRO A 130 -12.76 16.94 -20.56
N SER A 131 -13.54 16.06 -21.18
CA SER A 131 -13.32 15.65 -22.57
C SER A 131 -13.80 16.73 -23.53
N GLU A 132 -13.05 16.95 -24.61
CA GLU A 132 -13.44 17.83 -25.71
C GLU A 132 -14.15 17.05 -26.83
N PRO A 133 -15.28 17.54 -27.39
CA PRO A 133 -15.97 18.78 -27.04
C PRO A 133 -16.69 18.69 -25.68
N SER A 134 -16.83 19.82 -24.98
CA SER A 134 -17.57 19.89 -23.71
C SER A 134 -18.98 19.29 -23.81
N TYR A 135 -19.28 18.34 -22.92
CA TYR A 135 -20.54 17.60 -22.89
C TYR A 135 -21.65 18.31 -22.10
N ALA A 136 -21.36 19.40 -21.37
CA ALA A 136 -22.22 19.99 -20.33
C ALA A 136 -23.69 20.27 -20.71
N HIS A 137 -24.01 20.35 -22.01
CA HIS A 137 -25.37 20.55 -22.53
C HIS A 137 -25.78 19.55 -23.62
N SER A 138 -25.08 18.41 -23.77
CA SER A 138 -25.46 17.37 -24.72
C SER A 138 -26.59 16.48 -24.17
N GLY A 139 -27.44 15.99 -25.08
CA GLY A 139 -28.42 14.95 -24.76
C GLY A 139 -27.83 13.56 -24.59
N GLU A 140 -26.50 13.43 -24.62
CA GLU A 140 -25.77 12.15 -24.53
C GLU A 140 -25.27 11.84 -23.11
N ILE A 141 -25.30 12.83 -22.20
CA ILE A 141 -25.02 12.59 -20.78
C ILE A 141 -26.22 11.84 -20.16
N ASP A 142 -25.95 10.68 -19.56
CA ASP A 142 -26.94 9.93 -18.77
C ASP A 142 -26.94 10.32 -17.29
N LEU A 143 -25.80 10.77 -16.74
CA LEU A 143 -25.73 11.24 -15.36
C LEU A 143 -26.50 12.55 -15.14
N ASN A 144 -27.13 12.69 -13.97
CA ASN A 144 -27.87 13.88 -13.60
C ASN A 144 -27.66 14.24 -12.13
N PHE A 145 -27.20 15.47 -11.87
CA PHE A 145 -27.09 16.03 -10.53
C PHE A 145 -28.36 16.81 -10.16
N SER A 146 -28.82 16.64 -8.92
CA SER A 146 -29.89 17.45 -8.31
C SER A 146 -29.62 17.67 -6.83
N TRP A 147 -30.16 18.74 -6.25
CA TRP A 147 -29.94 19.09 -4.84
C TRP A 147 -31.17 19.70 -4.20
N SER A 148 -31.20 19.69 -2.86
CA SER A 148 -32.27 20.24 -2.01
C SER A 148 -31.65 20.90 -0.78
N ASN A 149 -32.35 21.87 -0.19
CA ASN A 149 -32.06 22.45 1.12
C ASN A 149 -33.06 21.99 2.21
N GLU A 150 -33.99 21.10 1.87
CA GLU A 150 -35.06 20.66 2.78
C GLU A 150 -34.76 19.25 3.33
N PRO A 151 -34.61 19.06 4.66
CA PRO A 151 -34.48 20.08 5.72
C PRO A 151 -33.06 20.68 5.84
N SER A 152 -32.10 20.13 5.10
CA SER A 152 -30.72 20.60 5.00
C SER A 152 -30.17 20.34 3.59
N PHE A 153 -28.98 20.84 3.29
CA PHE A 153 -28.29 20.56 2.03
C PHE A 153 -28.11 19.06 1.82
N SER A 154 -28.72 18.55 0.75
CA SER A 154 -28.52 17.19 0.25
C SER A 154 -28.49 17.19 -1.27
N PHE A 155 -27.85 16.18 -1.86
CA PHE A 155 -27.78 16.01 -3.31
C PHE A 155 -28.02 14.57 -3.73
N LYS A 156 -28.38 14.40 -5.00
CA LYS A 156 -28.59 13.12 -5.66
C LYS A 156 -27.89 13.09 -7.01
N VAL A 157 -27.28 11.95 -7.32
CA VAL A 157 -26.79 11.60 -8.65
C VAL A 157 -27.66 10.48 -9.18
N THR A 158 -28.31 10.68 -10.32
CA THR A 158 -29.22 9.70 -10.94
C THR A 158 -28.85 9.43 -12.40
N LEU A 159 -29.30 8.29 -12.94
CA LEU A 159 -29.34 8.04 -14.38
C LEU A 159 -30.62 8.64 -14.99
N ARG A 160 -30.53 9.29 -16.15
CA ARG A 160 -31.67 9.83 -16.90
C ARG A 160 -32.42 8.76 -17.67
N SER A 161 -31.71 7.72 -18.10
CA SER A 161 -32.20 6.60 -18.92
C SER A 161 -33.14 5.68 -18.14
N THR A 162 -32.81 5.38 -16.88
CA THR A 162 -33.59 4.47 -16.01
C THR A 162 -34.30 5.19 -14.86
N GLY A 163 -33.81 6.36 -14.44
CA GLY A 163 -34.24 7.02 -13.20
C GLY A 163 -33.54 6.47 -11.94
N ASP A 164 -32.60 5.53 -12.07
CA ASP A 164 -31.90 4.94 -10.93
C ASP A 164 -31.10 5.98 -10.15
N VAL A 165 -31.23 5.95 -8.82
CA VAL A 165 -30.40 6.74 -7.90
C VAL A 165 -29.07 6.02 -7.68
N LEU A 166 -27.96 6.65 -8.07
CA LEU A 166 -26.60 6.12 -7.87
C LEU A 166 -26.04 6.54 -6.50
N PHE A 167 -26.40 7.74 -6.04
CA PHE A 167 -25.94 8.33 -4.79
C PHE A 167 -26.98 9.35 -4.31
N GLU A 168 -27.32 9.35 -3.03
CA GLU A 168 -28.32 10.26 -2.44
C GLU A 168 -28.06 10.49 -0.95
N THR A 169 -27.88 11.75 -0.56
CA THR A 169 -27.65 12.18 0.84
C THR A 169 -28.89 12.72 1.55
N THR A 170 -30.07 12.61 0.94
CA THR A 170 -31.32 13.14 1.51
C THR A 170 -31.67 12.44 2.83
N GLY A 171 -32.10 13.22 3.83
CA GLY A 171 -32.38 12.72 5.18
C GLY A 171 -31.15 12.60 6.08
N THR A 172 -29.98 13.04 5.61
CA THR A 172 -28.70 13.03 6.34
C THR A 172 -28.12 14.46 6.33
N VAL A 173 -27.09 14.75 7.13
CA VAL A 173 -26.42 16.05 7.14
C VAL A 173 -24.97 15.91 6.67
N LEU A 174 -24.54 16.83 5.80
CA LEU A 174 -23.12 17.00 5.50
C LEU A 174 -22.41 17.54 6.75
N VAL A 175 -21.39 16.83 7.25
CA VAL A 175 -20.47 17.29 8.29
C VAL A 175 -19.12 17.58 7.63
N PHE A 176 -18.57 18.76 7.89
CA PHE A 176 -17.32 19.20 7.28
C PHE A 176 -16.49 20.00 8.30
N GLU A 177 -15.76 19.27 9.14
CA GLU A 177 -14.88 19.78 10.18
C GLU A 177 -13.41 19.50 9.83
N ASN A 178 -12.48 20.22 10.45
CA ASN A 178 -11.03 20.14 10.14
C ASN A 178 -10.41 18.73 10.28
N GLN A 179 -11.01 17.82 11.05
CA GLN A 179 -10.57 16.43 11.19
C GLN A 179 -11.74 15.41 11.14
N LEU A 180 -12.88 15.82 10.60
CA LEU A 180 -14.04 14.95 10.41
C LEU A 180 -14.87 15.45 9.23
N VAL A 181 -14.80 14.72 8.12
CA VAL A 181 -15.76 14.84 7.02
C VAL A 181 -16.69 13.62 7.09
N GLU A 182 -18.00 13.85 7.07
CA GLU A 182 -19.00 12.79 7.06
C GLU A 182 -20.13 13.15 6.08
N PHE A 183 -20.47 12.21 5.22
CA PHE A 183 -21.69 12.20 4.43
C PHE A 183 -22.20 10.76 4.37
N VAL A 184 -23.51 10.58 4.28
CA VAL A 184 -24.14 9.26 4.23
C VAL A 184 -24.94 9.15 2.94
N SER A 185 -24.75 8.07 2.18
CA SER A 185 -25.49 7.79 0.96
C SER A 185 -26.27 6.49 1.06
N TRP A 186 -27.52 6.50 0.59
CA TRP A 186 -28.37 5.32 0.58
C TRP A 186 -28.07 4.39 -0.61
N LEU A 187 -28.06 3.08 -0.35
CA LEU A 187 -27.92 2.04 -1.38
C LEU A 187 -29.22 1.23 -1.48
N PRO A 188 -29.59 0.72 -2.68
CA PRO A 188 -30.78 -0.11 -2.88
C PRO A 188 -30.62 -1.50 -2.24
N PRO A 189 -31.70 -2.21 -1.83
CA PRO A 189 -31.57 -3.40 -0.96
C PRO A 189 -30.72 -4.56 -1.49
N ASP A 190 -30.58 -4.67 -2.81
CA ASP A 190 -29.81 -5.71 -3.51
C ASP A 190 -28.51 -5.21 -4.16
N TYR A 191 -27.91 -4.13 -3.62
CA TYR A 191 -26.64 -3.59 -4.11
C TYR A 191 -25.50 -4.62 -4.07
N ASN A 192 -24.52 -4.48 -4.96
CA ASN A 192 -23.28 -5.28 -4.93
C ASN A 192 -22.07 -4.35 -5.00
N LEU A 193 -21.43 -4.09 -3.85
CA LEU A 193 -20.19 -3.31 -3.80
C LEU A 193 -18.94 -4.20 -3.89
N TYR A 194 -17.95 -3.67 -4.61
CA TYR A 194 -16.61 -4.25 -4.80
C TYR A 194 -15.57 -3.12 -4.72
N GLY A 195 -14.41 -3.35 -4.11
CA GLY A 195 -13.36 -2.34 -3.99
C GLY A 195 -13.10 -1.93 -2.53
N LEU A 196 -12.92 -0.63 -2.29
CA LEU A 196 -12.45 -0.04 -1.03
C LEU A 196 -11.20 -0.77 -0.53
N GLY A 197 -10.08 -0.62 -1.25
CA GLY A 197 -8.83 -1.31 -0.91
C GLY A 197 -7.91 -0.49 0.00
N GLU A 198 -6.89 -1.09 0.61
CA GLU A 198 -6.57 -2.52 0.62
C GLU A 198 -7.06 -3.22 1.92
N ARG A 199 -7.40 -4.51 1.80
CA ARG A 199 -7.78 -5.41 2.90
C ARG A 199 -7.90 -6.85 2.43
N ILE A 200 -7.70 -7.80 3.35
CA ILE A 200 -8.04 -9.21 3.14
C ILE A 200 -9.54 -9.39 3.42
N HIS A 201 -10.34 -9.46 2.35
CA HIS A 201 -11.80 -9.64 2.40
C HIS A 201 -12.32 -10.47 1.22
N ARG A 202 -13.62 -10.80 1.20
CA ARG A 202 -14.30 -11.36 0.02
C ARG A 202 -14.43 -10.30 -1.08
N LEU A 203 -14.63 -10.75 -2.33
CA LEU A 203 -14.70 -9.82 -3.48
C LEU A 203 -15.89 -8.86 -3.38
N ARG A 204 -17.09 -9.38 -3.04
CA ARG A 204 -18.27 -8.55 -2.70
C ARG A 204 -18.19 -8.20 -1.22
N LEU A 205 -18.25 -6.90 -0.89
CA LEU A 205 -18.13 -6.37 0.47
C LEU A 205 -19.30 -6.76 1.40
N GLY A 206 -20.44 -7.12 0.82
CA GLY A 206 -21.65 -7.49 1.58
C GLY A 206 -22.33 -6.29 2.25
N ASN A 207 -23.03 -6.56 3.35
CA ASN A 207 -23.87 -5.60 4.06
C ASN A 207 -23.36 -5.45 5.50
N ASN A 208 -23.45 -4.23 6.06
CA ASN A 208 -22.97 -3.91 7.41
C ASN A 208 -21.47 -4.23 7.61
N PHE A 209 -20.64 -3.69 6.71
CA PHE A 209 -19.18 -3.79 6.74
C PHE A 209 -18.57 -2.40 6.99
N THR A 210 -17.48 -2.32 7.76
CA THR A 210 -16.78 -1.06 8.01
C THR A 210 -15.42 -1.09 7.34
N ALA A 211 -15.23 -0.20 6.38
CA ALA A 211 -13.97 0.05 5.71
C ALA A 211 -13.02 0.87 6.61
N THR A 212 -11.73 0.54 6.62
CA THR A 212 -10.67 1.46 7.06
C THR A 212 -9.63 1.54 5.94
N ILE A 213 -9.24 2.76 5.55
CA ILE A 213 -8.24 3.00 4.52
C ILE A 213 -7.12 3.87 5.11
N TYR A 214 -6.05 3.21 5.53
CA TYR A 214 -4.82 3.84 5.99
C TYR A 214 -3.68 2.85 5.74
N ALA A 215 -2.68 3.25 4.96
CA ALA A 215 -1.54 2.39 4.62
C ALA A 215 -0.81 1.98 5.91
N ALA A 216 -0.70 0.69 6.20
CA ALA A 216 -0.07 0.21 7.43
C ALA A 216 0.75 -1.05 7.21
N ASP A 217 1.89 -1.13 7.89
CA ASP A 217 2.75 -2.31 7.93
C ASP A 217 2.16 -3.35 8.90
N VAL A 218 1.20 -4.12 8.40
CA VAL A 218 0.46 -5.14 9.15
C VAL A 218 0.34 -6.42 8.33
N GLY A 219 0.72 -7.56 8.91
CA GLY A 219 0.84 -8.85 8.20
C GLY A 219 -0.50 -9.52 7.89
N ASP A 220 -1.13 -9.10 6.80
CA ASP A 220 -2.40 -9.58 6.23
C ASP A 220 -3.57 -9.85 7.22
N PRO A 221 -3.85 -8.99 8.22
CA PRO A 221 -5.07 -9.13 9.01
C PRO A 221 -6.36 -9.09 8.16
N ILE A 222 -7.30 -9.97 8.50
CA ILE A 222 -8.63 -10.08 7.87
C ILE A 222 -9.52 -8.93 8.34
N ASP A 223 -10.25 -8.31 7.41
CA ASP A 223 -11.24 -7.25 7.63
C ASP A 223 -10.70 -5.95 8.27
N THR A 224 -9.39 -5.67 8.13
CA THR A 224 -8.77 -4.38 8.53
C THR A 224 -8.04 -3.72 7.36
N ASN A 225 -7.54 -2.49 7.56
CA ASN A 225 -6.65 -1.83 6.61
C ASN A 225 -5.33 -2.61 6.43
N LEU A 226 -4.69 -2.38 5.28
CA LEU A 226 -3.46 -3.03 4.85
C LEU A 226 -2.49 -2.01 4.21
N TYR A 227 -1.58 -2.44 3.33
CA TYR A 227 -0.53 -1.60 2.76
C TYR A 227 -1.04 -0.49 1.82
N GLY A 228 -2.08 -0.78 1.04
CA GLY A 228 -2.63 0.11 0.01
C GLY A 228 -3.84 0.97 0.41
N SER A 229 -4.03 2.08 -0.31
CA SER A 229 -5.14 3.02 -0.19
C SER A 229 -5.85 3.22 -1.53
N HIS A 230 -7.03 2.61 -1.67
CA HIS A 230 -7.83 2.61 -2.90
C HIS A 230 -9.30 2.96 -2.57
N PRO A 231 -9.60 4.26 -2.31
CA PRO A 231 -10.97 4.77 -2.10
C PRO A 231 -11.75 4.80 -3.42
N PHE A 232 -12.01 3.60 -3.96
CA PHE A 232 -12.78 3.34 -5.16
C PHE A 232 -13.70 2.17 -4.88
N TYR A 233 -14.99 2.32 -5.17
CA TYR A 233 -15.91 1.19 -5.23
C TYR A 233 -16.63 1.13 -6.57
N LEU A 234 -17.04 -0.09 -6.92
CA LEU A 234 -17.92 -0.40 -8.02
C LEU A 234 -19.25 -0.92 -7.46
N ASP A 235 -20.37 -0.32 -7.86
CA ASP A 235 -21.72 -0.85 -7.64
C ASP A 235 -22.18 -1.62 -8.90
N THR A 236 -22.65 -2.86 -8.73
CA THR A 236 -23.37 -3.58 -9.80
C THR A 236 -24.78 -3.97 -9.35
N ARG A 237 -25.75 -3.67 -10.22
CA ARG A 237 -27.17 -3.93 -10.00
C ARG A 237 -27.63 -5.00 -10.97
N TYR A 238 -27.78 -6.23 -10.48
CA TYR A 238 -28.30 -7.35 -11.25
C TYR A 238 -29.78 -7.55 -10.92
N PHE A 239 -30.66 -7.38 -11.93
CA PHE A 239 -32.10 -7.35 -11.71
C PHE A 239 -32.76 -8.73 -11.76
N GLU A 240 -33.52 -9.07 -10.72
CA GLU A 240 -34.98 -9.23 -10.84
C GLU A 240 -35.59 -8.50 -9.62
N VAL A 241 -36.67 -7.73 -9.79
CA VAL A 241 -37.26 -6.93 -8.69
C VAL A 241 -38.49 -7.63 -8.12
N PRO A 242 -38.45 -8.18 -6.89
CA PRO A 242 -39.65 -8.49 -6.13
C PRO A 242 -40.23 -7.18 -5.60
N LYS A 243 -41.56 -7.01 -5.72
CA LYS A 243 -42.26 -5.86 -5.13
C LYS A 243 -42.30 -6.00 -3.60
N ASP A 244 -41.49 -5.20 -2.89
CA ASP A 244 -41.90 -4.50 -1.67
C ASP A 244 -40.83 -3.49 -1.22
N ASP A 245 -41.17 -2.20 -1.27
CA ASP A 245 -40.24 -1.09 -1.00
C ASP A 245 -39.96 -0.92 0.51
N LYS A 246 -38.87 -1.52 0.99
CA LYS A 246 -38.20 -1.11 2.24
C LYS A 246 -36.68 -1.06 2.12
N LEU A 247 -36.17 0.16 2.04
CA LEU A 247 -34.75 0.46 2.20
C LEU A 247 -34.29 0.16 3.63
N ILE A 248 -33.09 -0.40 3.77
CA ILE A 248 -32.40 -0.70 5.02
C ILE A 248 -31.07 0.08 4.97
N PRO A 249 -30.61 0.72 6.07
CA PRO A 249 -29.39 1.52 6.05
C PRO A 249 -28.15 0.72 5.63
N ALA A 250 -27.40 1.28 4.68
CA ALA A 250 -25.98 1.01 4.51
C ALA A 250 -25.22 2.12 5.23
N THR A 251 -24.48 1.78 6.29
CA THR A 251 -23.59 2.71 6.99
C THR A 251 -22.20 2.61 6.37
N ASP A 252 -21.91 3.47 5.41
CA ASP A 252 -20.53 3.66 4.93
C ASP A 252 -19.91 4.82 5.72
N ASN A 253 -19.24 4.49 6.82
CA ASN A 253 -18.61 5.45 7.73
C ASN A 253 -17.11 5.57 7.40
N GLU A 254 -16.79 5.80 6.12
CA GLU A 254 -15.42 6.08 5.69
C GLU A 254 -14.98 7.45 6.23
N HIS A 255 -14.13 7.45 7.26
CA HIS A 255 -13.45 8.66 7.72
C HIS A 255 -12.34 9.00 6.72
N ASP A 256 -12.63 9.87 5.76
CA ASP A 256 -11.59 10.46 4.92
C ASP A 256 -10.81 11.51 5.75
N PRO A 257 -9.49 11.36 5.97
CA PRO A 257 -8.66 12.41 6.55
C PRO A 257 -8.42 13.58 5.59
N SER A 258 -8.77 13.45 4.30
CA SER A 258 -8.71 14.55 3.34
C SER A 258 -9.74 15.63 3.68
N ARG A 259 -9.34 16.89 3.53
CA ARG A 259 -10.08 18.04 4.08
C ARG A 259 -10.92 18.73 3.00
N THR A 260 -11.42 17.90 2.07
CA THR A 260 -12.13 18.19 0.81
C THR A 260 -12.93 16.96 0.38
N ILE A 261 -14.11 17.13 -0.21
CA ILE A 261 -14.82 16.02 -0.87
C ILE A 261 -14.60 16.15 -2.37
N ASP A 262 -14.03 15.13 -3.04
CA ASP A 262 -13.81 15.14 -4.50
C ASP A 262 -14.30 13.83 -5.14
N LEU A 263 -15.61 13.76 -5.39
CA LEU A 263 -16.29 12.54 -5.85
C LEU A 263 -16.32 12.47 -7.38
N TYR A 264 -16.08 11.28 -7.93
CA TYR A 264 -16.16 11.00 -9.36
C TYR A 264 -17.11 9.84 -9.63
N PHE A 265 -18.25 10.15 -10.23
CA PHE A 265 -19.28 9.17 -10.61
C PHE A 265 -19.07 8.73 -12.06
N TYR A 266 -19.05 7.43 -12.29
CA TYR A 266 -18.91 6.81 -13.61
C TYR A 266 -20.16 5.99 -13.96
N SER A 267 -20.79 6.26 -15.10
CA SER A 267 -21.97 5.49 -15.55
C SER A 267 -21.58 4.35 -16.50
N GLY A 268 -22.38 3.28 -16.50
CA GLY A 268 -22.23 2.11 -17.37
C GLY A 268 -22.59 2.36 -18.86
N PRO A 269 -22.96 1.32 -19.61
CA PRO A 269 -23.85 0.25 -19.13
C PRO A 269 -23.19 -1.01 -18.56
N SER A 270 -21.87 -1.22 -18.70
CA SER A 270 -21.21 -2.44 -18.21
C SER A 270 -20.03 -2.20 -17.27
N GLN A 271 -19.78 -3.14 -16.36
CA GLN A 271 -18.63 -3.10 -15.44
C GLN A 271 -17.28 -2.91 -16.17
N PRO A 272 -16.97 -3.62 -17.27
CA PRO A 272 -15.72 -3.40 -18.00
C PRO A 272 -15.59 -1.99 -18.59
N GLU A 273 -16.69 -1.33 -18.95
CA GLU A 273 -16.69 0.04 -19.45
C GLU A 273 -16.47 1.06 -18.34
N VAL A 274 -17.11 0.89 -17.17
CA VAL A 274 -16.89 1.71 -15.97
C VAL A 274 -15.42 1.63 -15.54
N THR A 275 -14.90 0.41 -15.34
CA THR A 275 -13.51 0.18 -14.94
C THR A 275 -12.54 0.72 -15.98
N ARG A 276 -12.84 0.59 -17.28
CA ARG A 276 -12.04 1.19 -18.35
C ARG A 276 -12.07 2.73 -18.28
N SER A 277 -13.22 3.36 -18.13
CA SER A 277 -13.34 4.83 -18.09
C SER A 277 -12.58 5.42 -16.89
N PHE A 278 -12.71 4.80 -15.71
CA PHE A 278 -11.94 5.12 -14.52
C PHE A 278 -10.43 4.98 -14.75
N GLN A 279 -9.97 3.87 -15.35
CA GLN A 279 -8.55 3.66 -15.68
C GLN A 279 -8.02 4.66 -16.71
N PHE A 280 -8.77 4.93 -17.79
CA PHE A 280 -8.31 5.86 -18.84
C PHE A 280 -8.25 7.32 -18.38
N SER A 281 -9.11 7.74 -17.45
CA SER A 281 -9.28 9.16 -17.11
C SER A 281 -8.77 9.60 -15.73
N MET A 282 -8.73 8.71 -14.74
CA MET A 282 -8.27 9.02 -13.37
C MET A 282 -6.94 8.33 -13.07
N ILE A 283 -6.98 7.02 -12.85
CA ILE A 283 -5.85 6.28 -12.29
C ILE A 283 -4.78 5.93 -13.32
N GLY A 284 -5.06 6.10 -14.61
CA GLY A 284 -4.16 5.82 -15.72
C GLY A 284 -4.03 4.33 -16.04
N LEU A 285 -3.47 4.04 -17.20
CA LEU A 285 -3.21 2.67 -17.64
C LEU A 285 -1.91 2.13 -17.02
N PRO A 286 -1.88 0.84 -16.62
CA PRO A 286 -0.66 0.19 -16.20
C PRO A 286 0.33 0.03 -17.37
N PRO A 287 1.65 0.08 -17.12
CA PRO A 287 2.66 -0.08 -18.15
C PRO A 287 2.69 -1.53 -18.61
N LEU A 288 2.93 -1.72 -19.91
CA LEU A 288 3.09 -3.06 -20.46
C LEU A 288 4.35 -3.70 -19.88
N GLN A 289 4.20 -4.85 -19.22
CA GLN A 289 5.31 -5.53 -18.54
C GLN A 289 6.36 -6.08 -19.52
N GLN A 290 7.53 -6.47 -19.00
CA GLN A 290 8.53 -7.23 -19.78
C GLN A 290 8.13 -8.71 -19.83
N TYR A 291 8.42 -9.44 -20.91
CA TYR A 291 7.89 -10.80 -21.07
C TYR A 291 8.34 -11.77 -19.97
N TYR A 292 9.59 -11.66 -19.50
CA TYR A 292 10.13 -12.52 -18.44
C TYR A 292 9.42 -12.34 -17.09
N THR A 293 8.75 -11.21 -16.84
CA THR A 293 8.14 -10.92 -15.54
C THR A 293 6.85 -11.72 -15.32
N PHE A 294 6.28 -12.31 -16.37
CA PHE A 294 5.20 -13.31 -16.27
C PHE A 294 5.71 -14.72 -15.95
N GLY A 295 7.03 -14.91 -15.82
CA GLY A 295 7.64 -16.15 -15.36
C GLY A 295 7.35 -16.43 -13.88
N PHE A 296 7.71 -17.62 -13.41
CA PHE A 296 7.66 -17.95 -11.98
C PHE A 296 8.68 -17.12 -11.18
N HIS A 297 8.30 -16.63 -10.00
CA HIS A 297 9.17 -15.84 -9.13
C HIS A 297 9.47 -16.65 -7.87
N GLN A 298 10.72 -17.12 -7.73
CA GLN A 298 11.20 -17.73 -6.49
C GLN A 298 11.61 -16.62 -5.52
N TYR A 299 11.25 -16.65 -4.23
CA TYR A 299 11.89 -15.87 -3.16
C TYR A 299 11.72 -16.55 -1.77
N ARG A 300 12.20 -15.90 -0.69
CA ARG A 300 11.84 -16.06 0.75
C ARG A 300 12.90 -15.31 1.59
N TRP A 301 12.51 -14.82 2.76
CA TRP A 301 13.41 -14.20 3.73
C TRP A 301 14.41 -15.21 4.36
N GLY A 302 15.67 -14.79 4.52
CA GLY A 302 16.61 -15.39 5.49
C GLY A 302 17.71 -16.33 4.96
N TYR A 303 17.97 -16.42 3.64
CA TYR A 303 19.10 -17.21 3.14
C TYR A 303 20.41 -16.39 3.09
N LYS A 304 21.59 -17.03 3.01
CA LYS A 304 22.82 -16.57 3.72
C LYS A 304 24.11 -16.38 2.91
N SER A 305 24.21 -16.82 1.64
CA SER A 305 25.40 -16.54 0.80
C SER A 305 25.09 -16.59 -0.71
N TRP A 306 25.95 -16.01 -1.59
CA TRP A 306 25.78 -16.19 -3.05
C TRP A 306 25.85 -17.67 -3.43
N THR A 307 26.60 -18.47 -2.68
CA THR A 307 26.66 -19.94 -2.85
C THR A 307 25.33 -20.61 -2.53
N GLU A 308 24.71 -20.27 -1.39
CA GLU A 308 23.37 -20.79 -1.05
C GLU A 308 22.32 -20.35 -2.08
N LEU A 309 22.58 -19.29 -2.83
CA LEU A 309 21.80 -18.83 -3.97
C LEU A 309 22.09 -19.65 -5.25
N GLU A 310 23.36 -19.91 -5.58
CA GLU A 310 23.79 -20.72 -6.72
C GLU A 310 23.26 -22.16 -6.62
N ASP A 311 23.24 -22.73 -5.40
CA ASP A 311 22.67 -24.05 -5.11
C ASP A 311 21.18 -24.17 -5.47
N VAL A 312 20.45 -23.05 -5.49
CA VAL A 312 18.99 -22.98 -5.70
C VAL A 312 18.65 -23.02 -7.14
N VAL A 313 19.31 -22.16 -7.91
CA VAL A 313 19.17 -22.12 -9.34
C VAL A 313 19.55 -23.51 -9.87
N SER A 314 20.64 -24.06 -9.33
CA SER A 314 21.07 -25.43 -9.58
C SER A 314 20.06 -26.51 -9.15
N ASN A 315 19.33 -26.32 -8.05
CA ASN A 315 18.29 -27.27 -7.61
C ASN A 315 17.01 -27.12 -8.43
N PHE A 316 16.49 -25.92 -8.69
CA PHE A 316 15.37 -25.69 -9.61
C PHE A 316 15.63 -26.24 -11.02
N GLU A 317 16.87 -26.18 -11.50
CA GLU A 317 17.32 -26.82 -12.74
C GLU A 317 17.36 -28.36 -12.68
N LYS A 318 17.40 -28.96 -11.49
CA LYS A 318 17.56 -30.41 -11.26
C LYS A 318 16.29 -31.10 -10.77
N LEU A 319 15.56 -30.53 -9.80
CA LEU A 319 14.22 -30.85 -9.26
C LEU A 319 13.87 -29.75 -8.19
N LYS A 320 12.65 -29.18 -8.24
CA LYS A 320 12.18 -27.91 -7.60
C LYS A 320 12.65 -27.57 -6.14
N PHE A 321 12.79 -26.23 -5.87
CA PHE A 321 12.96 -25.50 -4.57
C PHE A 321 14.38 -25.39 -3.96
N ARG A 322 14.86 -24.36 -3.21
CA ARG A 322 14.42 -22.99 -2.70
C ARG A 322 15.69 -22.22 -2.18
N SER A 323 15.99 -20.92 -2.47
CA SER A 323 16.96 -19.99 -1.75
C SER A 323 17.31 -18.60 -2.39
N LYS A 324 17.61 -17.58 -1.54
CA LYS A 324 17.87 -16.13 -1.81
C LYS A 324 18.59 -15.30 -0.70
N PRO A 325 19.40 -14.30 -1.02
CA PRO A 325 20.27 -13.69 -0.02
C PRO A 325 19.56 -12.61 0.84
N PHE A 326 19.88 -12.43 2.15
CA PHE A 326 19.35 -11.31 2.97
C PHE A 326 20.30 -10.57 3.97
N GLY A 327 19.91 -9.33 4.33
CA GLY A 327 20.62 -8.35 5.17
C GLY A 327 20.34 -6.87 4.75
N TYR A 328 20.57 -5.91 5.64
CA TYR A 328 19.54 -4.86 5.82
C TYR A 328 19.83 -3.42 5.35
N ARG A 329 20.87 -3.12 4.57
CA ARG A 329 21.14 -1.74 4.13
C ARG A 329 20.90 -1.54 2.64
N ASP A 330 20.01 -0.61 2.31
CA ASP A 330 19.75 -0.18 0.94
C ASP A 330 21.02 0.16 0.18
N PHE A 331 21.03 -0.20 -1.10
CA PHE A 331 22.09 0.08 -2.07
C PHE A 331 23.48 -0.50 -1.70
N GLU A 332 23.62 -1.20 -0.58
CA GLU A 332 24.87 -1.79 -0.11
C GLU A 332 24.89 -3.32 -0.22
N PHE A 333 26.08 -3.79 -0.55
CA PHE A 333 26.51 -5.11 -0.17
C PHE A 333 27.49 -4.92 1.03
N ASP A 334 27.42 -5.67 2.16
CA ASP A 334 28.52 -5.85 3.15
C ASP A 334 29.83 -6.36 2.49
N PRO A 335 30.84 -6.91 3.20
CA PRO A 335 31.99 -7.56 2.55
C PRO A 335 32.03 -9.11 2.54
N ASN A 336 31.43 -9.83 3.50
CA ASN A 336 31.61 -11.28 3.73
C ASN A 336 30.65 -12.30 3.03
N ASN A 337 29.32 -12.12 3.02
CA ASN A 337 28.35 -13.13 2.49
C ASN A 337 27.95 -13.07 0.98
N TYR A 338 27.87 -11.86 0.42
CA TYR A 338 27.48 -11.52 -0.97
C TYR A 338 28.49 -10.59 -1.68
N PRO A 339 29.81 -10.91 -1.77
CA PRO A 339 30.83 -10.02 -2.37
C PRO A 339 30.50 -9.63 -3.81
N ILE A 340 30.74 -8.36 -4.13
CA ILE A 340 30.39 -7.75 -5.43
C ILE A 340 30.95 -8.55 -6.61
N PRO A 341 32.22 -9.02 -6.62
CA PRO A 341 32.73 -9.86 -7.71
C PRO A 341 31.99 -11.20 -7.89
N GLU A 342 31.54 -11.82 -6.79
CA GLU A 342 30.74 -13.04 -6.86
C GLU A 342 29.31 -12.74 -7.31
N GLY A 343 28.73 -11.61 -6.90
CA GLY A 343 27.41 -11.17 -7.35
C GLY A 343 27.36 -10.86 -8.84
N GLN A 344 28.39 -10.17 -9.35
CA GLN A 344 28.57 -9.93 -10.78
C GLN A 344 28.70 -11.25 -11.56
N LYS A 345 29.47 -12.23 -11.05
CA LYS A 345 29.60 -13.57 -11.64
C LYS A 345 28.26 -14.32 -11.61
N PHE A 346 27.56 -14.30 -10.48
CA PHE A 346 26.28 -14.96 -10.25
C PHE A 346 25.24 -14.43 -11.26
N VAL A 347 25.03 -13.12 -11.28
CA VAL A 347 24.11 -12.45 -12.21
C VAL A 347 24.49 -12.71 -13.68
N SER A 348 25.77 -12.62 -14.04
CA SER A 348 26.19 -12.97 -15.41
C SER A 348 25.86 -14.41 -15.77
N THR A 349 25.91 -15.34 -14.81
CA THR A 349 25.53 -16.75 -15.01
C THR A 349 24.01 -16.91 -15.18
N LEU A 350 23.20 -16.09 -14.50
CA LEU A 350 21.75 -16.04 -14.71
C LEU A 350 21.41 -15.52 -16.11
N HIS A 351 22.00 -14.40 -16.53
CA HIS A 351 21.74 -13.79 -17.83
C HIS A 351 22.16 -14.71 -19.00
N GLN A 352 23.21 -15.52 -18.83
CA GLN A 352 23.59 -16.57 -19.78
C GLN A 352 22.54 -17.70 -19.93
N LYS A 353 21.60 -17.81 -18.98
CA LYS A 353 20.51 -18.80 -18.93
C LYS A 353 19.12 -18.18 -19.13
N ASP A 354 19.04 -16.90 -19.52
CA ASP A 354 17.79 -16.10 -19.60
C ASP A 354 17.05 -15.96 -18.24
N LEU A 355 17.80 -16.06 -17.14
CA LEU A 355 17.33 -15.85 -15.78
C LEU A 355 17.68 -14.43 -15.32
N HIS A 356 16.87 -13.86 -14.43
CA HIS A 356 16.89 -12.44 -14.10
C HIS A 356 17.16 -12.23 -12.60
N TRP A 357 17.54 -11.02 -12.19
CA TRP A 357 17.88 -10.72 -10.80
C TRP A 357 17.29 -9.36 -10.38
N ILE A 358 16.50 -9.33 -9.31
CA ILE A 358 15.57 -8.23 -8.96
C ILE A 358 15.66 -8.00 -7.44
N PRO A 359 16.50 -7.08 -6.95
CA PRO A 359 16.73 -6.80 -5.55
C PRO A 359 15.57 -6.09 -4.84
N MET A 360 15.45 -6.32 -3.53
CA MET A 360 14.66 -5.45 -2.64
C MET A 360 15.41 -4.14 -2.38
N VAL A 361 14.65 -3.07 -2.18
CA VAL A 361 15.08 -1.79 -1.63
C VAL A 361 13.95 -1.29 -0.73
N ASP A 362 14.28 -0.93 0.51
CA ASP A 362 13.31 -0.40 1.47
C ASP A 362 13.04 1.09 1.19
N ALA A 363 11.94 1.62 1.72
CA ALA A 363 11.66 3.05 1.70
C ALA A 363 12.61 3.92 2.55
N ALA A 364 13.38 3.31 3.46
CA ALA A 364 13.95 3.97 4.62
C ALA A 364 15.47 3.79 4.68
N SER A 365 16.20 4.87 4.40
CA SER A 365 17.65 4.80 4.18
C SER A 365 18.47 4.93 5.47
N THR A 366 19.52 4.11 5.57
CA THR A 366 20.71 4.41 6.41
C THR A 366 21.85 5.02 5.61
N SER A 367 21.76 4.99 4.29
CA SER A 367 22.86 5.31 3.39
C SER A 367 22.97 6.81 3.15
N LEU A 368 24.11 7.36 3.58
CA LEU A 368 24.58 8.70 3.28
C LEU A 368 25.72 8.59 2.25
N THR A 369 25.42 7.92 1.13
CA THR A 369 26.37 7.51 0.07
C THR A 369 26.95 8.73 -0.63
N LEU A 370 26.10 9.71 -0.95
CA LEU A 370 26.54 11.08 -1.27
C LEU A 370 27.19 11.73 -0.04
N LYS A 371 28.33 12.41 -0.25
CA LYS A 371 29.05 13.14 0.80
C LYS A 371 29.27 14.61 0.42
N PRO A 372 28.65 15.57 1.13
CA PRO A 372 27.67 15.38 2.19
C PRO A 372 26.34 14.83 1.65
N PRO A 373 25.56 14.09 2.47
CA PRO A 373 24.22 13.66 2.11
C PRO A 373 23.27 14.87 1.98
N PRO A 374 22.25 14.80 1.12
CA PRO A 374 21.29 15.87 0.91
C PRO A 374 20.28 15.96 2.06
N MET A 375 20.73 16.25 3.28
CA MET A 375 19.89 16.20 4.51
C MET A 375 18.63 17.08 4.48
N HIS A 376 18.46 17.95 3.48
CA HIS A 376 17.25 18.73 3.28
C HIS A 376 16.09 17.93 2.67
N ILE A 377 16.34 16.75 2.08
CA ILE A 377 15.29 15.93 1.45
C ILE A 377 14.52 15.03 2.43
N PHE A 378 15.09 14.76 3.60
CA PHE A 378 14.49 13.82 4.55
C PHE A 378 13.40 14.49 5.40
N LEU A 379 12.43 13.69 5.85
CA LEU A 379 11.37 14.14 6.74
C LEU A 379 11.93 14.76 8.04
N ARG A 380 11.16 15.67 8.65
CA ARG A 380 11.54 16.43 9.84
C ARG A 380 10.56 16.25 10.99
N ASN A 381 11.12 16.23 12.19
CA ASN A 381 10.38 16.39 13.44
C ASN A 381 9.77 17.81 13.53
N PRO A 382 8.74 18.05 14.37
CA PRO A 382 8.14 19.38 14.56
C PRO A 382 9.10 20.49 15.04
N ASP A 383 10.25 20.14 15.61
CA ASP A 383 11.32 21.09 15.99
C ASP A 383 12.26 21.46 14.83
N GLY A 384 12.01 20.93 13.63
CA GLY A 384 12.82 21.11 12.42
C GLY A 384 14.05 20.20 12.33
N SER A 385 14.35 19.39 13.35
CA SER A 385 15.40 18.37 13.28
C SER A 385 15.01 17.23 12.32
N VAL A 386 16.00 16.48 11.82
CA VAL A 386 15.75 15.35 10.92
C VAL A 386 15.02 14.24 11.68
N TYR A 387 13.90 13.78 11.13
CA TYR A 387 13.12 12.66 11.66
C TYR A 387 13.93 11.38 11.53
N ILE A 388 14.08 10.65 12.63
CA ILE A 388 14.69 9.32 12.63
C ILE A 388 13.62 8.32 13.07
N GLY A 389 13.29 7.37 12.21
CA GLY A 389 12.53 6.18 12.60
C GLY A 389 13.47 4.99 12.75
N ALA A 390 12.92 3.78 12.70
CA ALA A 390 13.73 2.58 12.61
C ALA A 390 13.04 1.52 11.76
N VAL A 391 13.83 0.77 11.01
CA VAL A 391 13.44 -0.43 10.24
C VAL A 391 14.57 -1.45 10.34
N TRP A 392 14.68 -2.39 9.39
CA TRP A 392 15.63 -3.52 9.43
C TRP A 392 17.11 -3.19 9.79
N PRO A 393 17.77 -2.14 9.24
CA PRO A 393 19.15 -1.81 9.61
C PRO A 393 19.33 -1.09 10.95
N GLY A 394 18.23 -0.79 11.66
CA GLY A 394 18.21 0.09 12.83
C GLY A 394 17.63 1.46 12.49
N TYR A 395 18.24 2.51 13.02
CA TYR A 395 17.77 3.90 12.88
C TYR A 395 17.91 4.41 11.44
N THR A 396 16.83 4.94 10.88
CA THR A 396 16.73 5.34 9.46
C THR A 396 16.14 6.72 9.26
N VAL A 397 16.39 7.29 8.08
CA VAL A 397 15.74 8.51 7.57
C VAL A 397 14.87 8.21 6.37
N PHE A 398 13.77 8.93 6.24
CA PHE A 398 12.78 8.74 5.18
C PHE A 398 12.83 9.91 4.20
N PRO A 399 12.97 9.68 2.89
CA PRO A 399 12.96 10.74 1.88
C PRO A 399 11.56 11.31 1.67
N GLY A 400 11.40 12.63 1.81
CA GLY A 400 10.18 13.35 1.43
C GLY A 400 10.21 13.66 -0.07
N PHE A 401 9.34 13.02 -0.85
CA PHE A 401 9.37 13.15 -2.32
C PHE A 401 8.77 14.46 -2.87
N SER A 402 8.28 15.37 -2.02
CA SER A 402 8.02 16.77 -2.36
C SER A 402 9.28 17.65 -2.39
N ALA A 403 10.38 17.21 -1.76
CA ALA A 403 11.61 18.00 -1.69
C ALA A 403 12.38 17.99 -3.02
N SER A 404 12.91 19.16 -3.40
CA SER A 404 13.77 19.27 -4.59
C SER A 404 15.08 18.50 -4.40
N GLY A 405 15.39 17.60 -5.33
CA GLY A 405 16.53 16.70 -5.27
C GLY A 405 16.22 15.29 -4.77
N SER A 406 15.02 15.00 -4.23
CA SER A 406 14.69 13.65 -3.71
C SER A 406 14.67 12.59 -4.80
N ARG A 407 14.10 12.92 -5.97
CA ARG A 407 13.96 11.97 -7.09
C ARG A 407 15.30 11.77 -7.77
N GLU A 408 16.06 12.84 -7.96
CA GLU A 408 17.41 12.83 -8.51
C GLU A 408 18.38 12.04 -7.61
N TRP A 409 18.28 12.21 -6.29
CA TRP A 409 18.99 11.39 -5.32
C TRP A 409 18.63 9.90 -5.45
N TRP A 410 17.33 9.57 -5.46
CA TRP A 410 16.86 8.19 -5.59
C TRP A 410 17.32 7.52 -6.90
N SER A 411 17.18 8.21 -8.05
CA SER A 411 17.76 7.77 -9.33
C SER A 411 19.27 7.53 -9.25
N THR A 412 20.01 8.39 -8.55
CA THR A 412 21.46 8.26 -8.38
C THR A 412 21.82 7.01 -7.57
N GLU A 413 21.14 6.77 -6.45
CA GLU A 413 21.41 5.59 -5.61
C GLU A 413 21.09 4.28 -6.35
N LEU A 414 19.93 4.21 -7.04
CA LEU A 414 19.58 3.07 -7.90
C LEU A 414 20.67 2.78 -8.95
N LYS A 415 21.18 3.83 -9.59
CA LYS A 415 22.22 3.71 -10.63
C LYS A 415 23.58 3.29 -10.07
N GLU A 416 24.02 3.88 -8.97
CA GLU A 416 25.25 3.48 -8.28
C GLU A 416 25.15 2.04 -7.74
N PHE A 417 23.95 1.61 -7.36
CA PHE A 417 23.69 0.27 -6.93
C PHE A 417 23.71 -0.75 -8.08
N PHE A 418 23.09 -0.43 -9.24
CA PHE A 418 23.21 -1.21 -10.47
C PHE A 418 24.67 -1.35 -10.94
N ASN A 419 25.47 -0.27 -10.81
CA ASN A 419 26.90 -0.28 -11.14
C ASN A 419 27.71 -1.25 -10.26
N LYS A 420 27.23 -1.60 -9.05
CA LYS A 420 27.85 -2.64 -8.20
C LYS A 420 27.51 -4.03 -8.75
N VAL A 421 26.23 -4.36 -8.88
CA VAL A 421 25.76 -5.63 -9.46
C VAL A 421 24.55 -5.34 -10.36
N PRO A 422 24.54 -5.72 -11.66
CA PRO A 422 23.46 -5.35 -12.58
C PRO A 422 22.15 -6.09 -12.34
N TYR A 423 21.10 -5.40 -11.89
CA TYR A 423 19.75 -5.96 -11.74
C TYR A 423 18.83 -5.66 -12.93
N ASP A 424 17.73 -6.40 -13.04
CA ASP A 424 16.75 -6.33 -14.12
C ASP A 424 15.44 -5.61 -13.74
N GLY A 425 15.21 -5.37 -12.44
CA GLY A 425 14.05 -4.68 -11.87
C GLY A 425 14.23 -4.46 -10.36
N ILE A 426 13.26 -3.86 -9.67
CA ILE A 426 13.32 -3.59 -8.23
C ILE A 426 12.06 -4.09 -7.51
N TRP A 427 12.21 -4.60 -6.30
CA TRP A 427 11.13 -4.79 -5.34
C TRP A 427 11.23 -3.67 -4.29
N ILE A 428 10.21 -2.83 -4.18
CA ILE A 428 10.09 -1.77 -3.16
C ILE A 428 9.26 -2.29 -1.99
N ASP A 429 9.84 -2.25 -0.79
CA ASP A 429 9.22 -2.73 0.45
C ASP A 429 9.20 -1.64 1.54
N MET A 430 8.47 -1.90 2.64
CA MET A 430 8.36 -1.04 3.82
C MET A 430 7.83 0.38 3.54
N ASN A 431 7.08 0.58 2.44
CA ASN A 431 6.82 1.88 1.83
C ASN A 431 5.46 2.52 2.13
N GLU A 432 4.80 2.09 3.20
CA GLU A 432 3.54 2.67 3.73
C GLU A 432 3.59 4.13 4.20
N VAL A 433 4.60 4.68 4.90
CA VAL A 433 5.96 4.17 5.21
C VAL A 433 6.12 3.62 6.63
N SER A 434 6.70 2.43 6.74
CA SER A 434 6.85 1.70 8.01
C SER A 434 7.90 2.32 8.95
N SER A 435 7.64 2.20 10.26
CA SER A 435 8.59 2.47 11.33
C SER A 435 8.33 1.58 12.55
N PHE A 436 9.38 0.96 13.08
CA PHE A 436 9.38 0.19 14.33
C PHE A 436 9.38 1.07 15.59
N CYS A 437 9.56 2.38 15.45
CA CYS A 437 9.22 3.37 16.47
C CYS A 437 7.84 3.95 16.20
N VAL A 438 7.00 4.01 17.22
CA VAL A 438 5.81 4.87 17.26
C VAL A 438 6.28 6.30 17.33
N GLY A 439 6.07 7.01 16.24
CA GLY A 439 6.65 8.32 16.03
C GLY A 439 8.18 8.28 15.93
N SER A 440 8.83 9.37 16.31
CA SER A 440 10.25 9.58 16.06
C SER A 440 11.12 8.89 17.13
N CYS A 441 12.09 8.09 16.70
CA CYS A 441 13.21 7.63 17.52
C CYS A 441 14.22 8.77 17.86
N GLY A 442 13.88 10.03 17.57
CA GLY A 442 14.65 11.23 17.92
C GLY A 442 15.40 11.86 16.73
N SER A 443 16.60 12.36 17.00
CA SER A 443 17.49 12.96 15.98
C SER A 443 18.96 12.70 16.32
N GLY A 444 19.85 12.71 15.33
CA GLY A 444 21.29 12.40 15.49
C GLY A 444 21.67 10.91 15.66
N ASN A 445 20.69 10.04 15.94
CA ASN A 445 20.89 8.62 16.26
C ASN A 445 21.39 7.72 15.10
N LEU A 446 21.42 8.20 13.83
CA LEU A 446 21.93 7.43 12.67
C LEU A 446 23.33 6.84 12.87
N THR A 447 24.17 7.49 13.70
CA THR A 447 25.54 7.05 13.99
C THR A 447 25.63 5.87 14.95
N LEU A 448 24.53 5.48 15.59
CA LEU A 448 24.45 4.36 16.54
C LEU A 448 24.25 2.99 15.84
N ASN A 449 24.06 2.98 14.52
CA ASN A 449 23.80 1.77 13.74
C ASN A 449 24.99 0.80 13.65
N PRO A 450 24.75 -0.53 13.58
CA PRO A 450 23.43 -1.18 13.52
C PRO A 450 22.72 -1.23 14.88
N VAL A 451 21.39 -1.24 14.82
CA VAL A 451 20.50 -1.40 15.97
C VAL A 451 19.48 -2.50 15.66
N HIS A 452 19.16 -3.34 16.63
CA HIS A 452 18.28 -4.50 16.47
C HIS A 452 16.82 -4.15 16.81
N PRO A 453 15.81 -4.61 16.03
CA PRO A 453 14.38 -4.40 16.33
C PRO A 453 13.95 -4.98 17.69
N PRO A 454 12.86 -4.49 18.32
CA PRO A 454 12.42 -4.96 19.64
C PRO A 454 11.76 -6.35 19.63
N PHE A 455 11.79 -7.05 18.48
CA PHE A 455 11.17 -8.35 18.27
C PHE A 455 12.16 -9.32 17.60
N GLN A 456 11.91 -10.62 17.77
CA GLN A 456 12.79 -11.65 17.21
C GLN A 456 12.55 -11.84 15.71
N LEU A 457 13.62 -11.91 14.93
CA LEU A 457 13.57 -12.18 13.50
C LEU A 457 13.55 -13.71 13.23
N PRO A 458 12.85 -14.22 12.21
CA PRO A 458 12.82 -15.64 11.89
C PRO A 458 14.22 -16.20 11.61
N GLY A 459 14.54 -17.32 12.27
CA GLY A 459 15.86 -17.94 12.16
C GLY A 459 16.91 -17.40 13.15
N GLU A 460 16.57 -16.43 13.99
CA GLU A 460 17.38 -16.07 15.15
C GLU A 460 17.45 -17.20 16.17
N ARG A 461 18.50 -17.19 16.99
CA ARG A 461 18.75 -18.25 17.97
C ARG A 461 17.69 -18.23 19.08
N GLY A 462 16.74 -19.16 18.97
CA GLY A 462 15.61 -19.31 19.89
C GLY A 462 14.26 -19.01 19.24
N ASN A 463 14.25 -18.28 18.12
CA ASN A 463 13.06 -18.00 17.32
C ASN A 463 12.88 -19.07 16.23
N VAL A 464 12.65 -20.30 16.66
CA VAL A 464 12.33 -21.42 15.77
C VAL A 464 10.81 -21.53 15.71
N ILE A 465 10.25 -21.38 14.51
CA ILE A 465 8.81 -21.53 14.27
C ILE A 465 8.47 -23.02 14.34
N TYR A 466 7.97 -23.46 15.49
CA TYR A 466 7.45 -24.81 15.72
C TYR A 466 5.99 -24.97 15.31
N ASP A 467 5.32 -23.89 14.92
CA ASP A 467 3.94 -23.91 14.46
C ASP A 467 3.82 -24.69 13.15
N TYR A 468 2.82 -25.55 13.10
CA TYR A 468 2.46 -26.36 11.94
C TYR A 468 1.27 -25.72 11.20
N PRO A 469 1.08 -26.03 9.91
CA PRO A 469 -0.04 -25.52 9.14
C PRO A 469 -1.40 -25.93 9.70
N GLU A 470 -2.43 -25.18 9.30
CA GLU A 470 -3.84 -25.44 9.60
C GLU A 470 -4.22 -26.88 9.22
N GLY A 471 -4.96 -27.59 10.08
CA GLY A 471 -5.24 -29.03 9.91
C GLY A 471 -4.20 -30.02 10.43
N PHE A 472 -2.96 -29.62 10.78
CA PHE A 472 -1.92 -30.59 11.21
C PHE A 472 -2.23 -31.34 12.51
N ASN A 473 -3.18 -30.89 13.35
CA ASN A 473 -3.41 -31.51 14.66
C ASN A 473 -4.84 -31.51 15.24
N ILE A 474 -5.90 -31.02 14.56
CA ILE A 474 -7.26 -30.94 15.14
C ILE A 474 -8.39 -31.28 14.16
N THR A 475 -9.42 -31.97 14.67
CA THR A 475 -10.71 -32.24 14.01
C THR A 475 -11.71 -31.08 14.10
N ASN A 476 -12.18 -30.57 12.96
CA ASN A 476 -13.52 -30.00 12.66
C ASN A 476 -14.19 -28.91 13.56
N ALA A 477 -13.61 -28.41 14.66
CA ALA A 477 -14.38 -27.63 15.65
C ALA A 477 -13.81 -26.27 16.11
N THR A 478 -12.58 -25.86 15.75
CA THR A 478 -11.92 -24.73 16.43
C THR A 478 -11.14 -23.73 15.57
N GLU A 479 -10.99 -23.96 14.27
CA GLU A 479 -10.05 -23.19 13.42
C GLU A 479 -10.50 -21.74 13.17
N ALA A 480 -11.78 -21.51 12.86
CA ALA A 480 -12.32 -20.16 12.71
C ALA A 480 -12.23 -19.35 14.02
N ALA A 481 -12.47 -19.98 15.16
CA ALA A 481 -12.46 -19.31 16.46
C ALA A 481 -11.05 -18.90 16.90
N SER A 482 -10.02 -19.73 16.66
CA SER A 482 -8.64 -19.40 17.04
C SER A 482 -8.00 -18.38 16.09
N ALA A 483 -8.32 -18.44 14.80
CA ALA A 483 -7.91 -17.43 13.83
C ALA A 483 -8.51 -16.06 14.16
N SER A 484 -9.83 -16.00 14.45
CA SER A 484 -10.48 -14.77 14.90
C SER A 484 -9.98 -14.26 16.25
N SER A 485 -9.67 -15.12 17.23
CA SER A 485 -9.15 -14.64 18.52
C SER A 485 -7.73 -14.06 18.39
N ALA A 486 -6.87 -14.65 17.57
CA ALA A 486 -5.52 -14.14 17.35
C ALA A 486 -5.52 -12.81 16.57
N SER A 487 -6.35 -12.69 15.53
CA SER A 487 -6.52 -11.42 14.80
C SER A 487 -7.18 -10.34 15.66
N LEU A 488 -8.13 -10.70 16.54
CA LEU A 488 -8.72 -9.77 17.52
C LEU A 488 -7.71 -9.29 18.56
N GLU A 489 -6.78 -10.15 19.04
CA GLU A 489 -5.72 -9.70 19.95
C GLU A 489 -4.72 -8.76 19.27
N GLN A 490 -4.36 -9.00 18.00
CA GLN A 490 -3.52 -8.07 17.22
C GLN A 490 -4.25 -6.75 16.92
N ALA A 491 -5.51 -6.81 16.49
CA ALA A 491 -6.34 -5.62 16.24
C ALA A 491 -6.75 -4.85 17.51
N SER A 492 -6.51 -5.39 18.71
CA SER A 492 -6.89 -4.74 19.98
C SER A 492 -5.96 -3.61 20.44
N LYS A 493 -4.87 -3.33 19.73
CA LYS A 493 -3.78 -2.44 20.20
C LYS A 493 -3.56 -1.15 19.42
N THR A 494 -4.23 -0.92 18.29
CA THR A 494 -3.84 0.11 17.33
C THR A 494 -5.00 1.00 16.87
N GLY A 495 -5.26 2.07 17.62
CA GLY A 495 -6.03 3.23 17.14
C GLY A 495 -5.17 4.46 16.87
N ASP A 496 -3.88 4.42 17.22
CA ASP A 496 -2.89 5.47 16.99
C ASP A 496 -2.26 5.30 15.61
N LEU A 497 -2.41 6.32 14.76
CA LEU A 497 -1.94 6.33 13.37
C LEU A 497 -0.43 6.19 13.25
N ALA A 498 0.35 6.52 14.30
CA ALA A 498 1.80 6.39 14.28
C ALA A 498 2.31 4.96 14.58
N VAL A 499 1.44 3.97 14.75
CA VAL A 499 1.87 2.57 14.99
C VAL A 499 2.19 1.87 13.69
N HIS A 500 3.41 1.31 13.61
CA HIS A 500 3.99 0.71 12.41
C HIS A 500 4.05 1.67 11.20
N ALA A 501 4.18 2.97 11.49
CA ALA A 501 4.16 4.06 10.51
C ALA A 501 5.03 5.25 10.94
N VAL A 502 5.44 6.10 9.99
CA VAL A 502 5.98 7.42 10.32
C VAL A 502 4.91 8.29 10.99
N SER A 503 5.32 9.15 11.94
CA SER A 503 4.38 9.99 12.68
C SER A 503 3.60 10.92 11.76
N PRO A 504 2.27 11.07 11.93
CA PRO A 504 1.48 12.07 11.20
C PRO A 504 1.97 13.52 11.39
N ASN A 505 2.73 13.81 12.46
CA ASN A 505 3.31 15.14 12.71
C ASN A 505 4.70 15.35 12.08
N ALA A 506 5.25 14.35 11.39
CA ALA A 506 6.44 14.53 10.57
C ALA A 506 6.13 15.47 9.40
N THR A 507 7.14 16.21 8.94
CA THR A 507 6.99 17.20 7.87
C THR A 507 7.97 16.96 6.73
N SER A 508 7.48 17.07 5.51
CA SER A 508 8.29 17.15 4.30
C SER A 508 8.92 18.54 4.15
N ALA A 509 9.90 18.69 3.24
CA ALA A 509 10.71 19.90 3.11
C ALA A 509 9.92 21.16 2.65
N ASP A 510 8.75 20.97 2.03
CA ASP A 510 7.79 22.01 1.66
C ASP A 510 6.84 22.41 2.81
N GLY A 511 6.92 21.72 3.95
CA GLY A 511 6.08 21.93 5.13
C GLY A 511 4.80 21.07 5.15
N THR A 512 4.59 20.21 4.15
CA THR A 512 3.46 19.28 4.15
C THR A 512 3.62 18.23 5.26
N LEU A 513 2.54 17.98 6.00
CA LEU A 513 2.49 17.00 7.09
C LEU A 513 2.27 15.59 6.55
N GLU A 514 2.90 14.61 7.18
CA GLU A 514 2.67 13.19 6.88
C GLU A 514 1.18 12.83 7.06
N TYR A 515 0.50 13.43 8.05
CA TYR A 515 -0.97 13.31 8.23
C TYR A 515 -1.77 13.49 6.93
N ASP A 516 -1.34 14.38 6.04
CA ASP A 516 -2.04 14.70 4.81
C ASP A 516 -1.56 13.87 3.59
N ILE A 517 -0.36 13.26 3.65
CA ILE A 517 0.28 12.57 2.50
C ILE A 517 0.71 11.12 2.74
N HIS A 518 0.48 10.57 3.94
CA HIS A 518 0.89 9.21 4.34
C HIS A 518 0.54 8.16 3.27
N ASN A 519 -0.73 8.07 2.89
CA ASN A 519 -1.25 7.16 1.87
C ASN A 519 -0.67 7.39 0.45
N LEU A 520 0.11 8.45 0.23
CA LEU A 520 0.79 8.78 -1.02
C LEU A 520 2.30 8.49 -0.99
N PHE A 521 2.90 8.19 0.16
CA PHE A 521 4.33 7.92 0.27
C PHE A 521 4.75 6.81 -0.71
N GLY A 522 4.07 5.65 -0.62
CA GLY A 522 4.31 4.52 -1.51
C GLY A 522 4.12 4.88 -2.99
N HIS A 523 3.08 5.65 -3.33
CA HIS A 523 2.84 6.12 -4.70
C HIS A 523 3.99 6.99 -5.24
N GLN A 524 4.47 7.93 -4.42
CA GLN A 524 5.55 8.84 -4.78
C GLN A 524 6.89 8.09 -4.93
N LEU A 525 7.19 7.14 -4.03
CA LEU A 525 8.38 6.30 -4.12
C LEU A 525 8.37 5.39 -5.35
N LEU A 526 7.24 4.75 -5.68
CA LEU A 526 7.10 3.92 -6.88
C LEU A 526 7.24 4.77 -8.16
N SER A 527 6.68 5.98 -8.17
CA SER A 527 6.89 6.97 -9.23
C SER A 527 8.37 7.36 -9.38
N ALA A 528 9.07 7.65 -8.28
CA ALA A 528 10.49 7.98 -8.29
C ALA A 528 11.35 6.81 -8.80
N THR A 529 11.05 5.60 -8.32
CA THR A 529 11.72 4.35 -8.74
C THR A 529 11.52 4.10 -10.24
N TYR A 530 10.31 4.26 -10.77
CA TYR A 530 10.03 4.07 -12.20
C TYR A 530 10.88 4.99 -13.08
N HIS A 531 11.00 6.27 -12.72
CA HIS A 531 11.83 7.22 -13.45
C HIS A 531 13.33 6.94 -13.30
N GLY A 532 13.79 6.59 -12.10
CA GLY A 532 15.19 6.16 -11.88
C GLY A 532 15.57 4.93 -12.69
N LEU A 533 14.67 3.94 -12.82
CA LEU A 533 14.90 2.76 -13.64
C LEU A 533 14.98 3.07 -15.15
N LEU A 534 14.27 4.09 -15.63
CA LEU A 534 14.47 4.60 -17.00
C LEU A 534 15.86 5.24 -17.21
N GLU A 535 16.51 5.76 -16.16
CA GLU A 535 17.89 6.24 -16.23
C GLU A 535 18.92 5.10 -16.14
N VAL A 536 18.60 4.01 -15.43
CA VAL A 536 19.46 2.83 -15.28
C VAL A 536 19.48 2.01 -16.57
N PHE A 537 18.33 1.75 -17.19
CA PHE A 537 18.23 0.96 -18.43
C PHE A 537 17.28 1.60 -19.47
N PRO A 538 17.69 2.70 -20.15
CA PRO A 538 16.80 3.54 -20.97
C PRO A 538 16.10 2.88 -22.16
N ASN A 539 16.47 1.66 -22.52
CA ASN A 539 15.87 0.88 -23.61
C ASN A 539 15.07 -0.34 -23.12
N ARG A 540 14.85 -0.48 -21.80
CA ARG A 540 14.03 -1.53 -21.18
C ARG A 540 12.86 -0.90 -20.41
N ARG A 541 11.77 -1.65 -20.26
CA ARG A 541 10.63 -1.19 -19.45
C ARG A 541 10.93 -1.48 -17.97
N PRO A 542 10.76 -0.53 -17.05
CA PRO A 542 10.89 -0.81 -15.62
C PRO A 542 10.02 -2.00 -15.19
N PHE A 543 10.60 -2.89 -14.39
CA PHE A 543 9.85 -3.85 -13.59
C PHE A 543 9.97 -3.45 -12.13
N ILE A 544 8.82 -3.18 -11.51
CA ILE A 544 8.70 -2.82 -10.11
C ILE A 544 7.55 -3.62 -9.49
N ILE A 545 7.81 -4.21 -8.32
CA ILE A 545 6.78 -4.68 -7.39
C ILE A 545 6.86 -3.78 -6.15
N GLY A 546 5.73 -3.23 -5.70
CA GLY A 546 5.67 -2.32 -4.55
C GLY A 546 4.63 -2.74 -3.52
N ARG A 547 4.88 -2.50 -2.23
CA ARG A 547 3.96 -2.88 -1.15
C ARG A 547 2.83 -1.88 -1.03
N SER A 548 3.08 -0.73 -0.42
CA SER A 548 2.10 0.33 -0.35
C SER A 548 1.81 0.93 -1.72
N THR A 549 0.51 1.09 -2.00
CA THR A 549 -0.02 1.58 -3.27
C THR A 549 -1.15 2.58 -3.01
N PHE A 550 -1.34 3.51 -3.95
CA PHE A 550 -2.50 4.41 -3.99
C PHE A 550 -3.26 4.20 -5.30
N SER A 551 -4.49 4.71 -5.41
CA SER A 551 -5.23 4.86 -6.67
C SER A 551 -4.35 5.42 -7.80
N GLY A 552 -3.94 4.55 -8.73
CA GLY A 552 -3.06 4.90 -9.86
C GLY A 552 -1.58 4.56 -9.70
N SER A 553 -1.15 3.91 -8.62
CA SER A 553 0.20 3.31 -8.52
C SER A 553 0.47 2.28 -9.62
N GLY A 554 -0.58 1.68 -10.19
CA GLY A 554 -0.48 0.77 -11.34
C GLY A 554 0.24 1.36 -12.56
N LYS A 555 0.28 2.69 -12.72
CA LYS A 555 1.10 3.40 -13.73
C LYS A 555 2.60 3.10 -13.61
N TRP A 556 3.07 2.75 -12.42
CA TRP A 556 4.49 2.70 -12.06
C TRP A 556 4.95 1.28 -11.70
N ALA A 557 4.11 0.50 -11.03
CA ALA A 557 4.50 -0.79 -10.45
C ALA A 557 3.35 -1.81 -10.46
N GLY A 558 3.72 -3.09 -10.43
CA GLY A 558 2.87 -4.13 -9.90
C GLY A 558 2.89 -4.14 -8.37
N HIS A 559 2.14 -5.07 -7.78
CA HIS A 559 1.99 -5.22 -6.33
C HIS A 559 1.94 -6.71 -5.99
N TRP A 560 2.26 -7.08 -4.75
CA TRP A 560 2.06 -8.43 -4.23
C TRP A 560 1.22 -8.35 -2.96
N GLY A 561 0.37 -9.34 -2.74
CA GLY A 561 -0.66 -9.30 -1.70
C GLY A 561 -0.20 -9.32 -0.24
N GLY A 562 1.10 -9.14 0.04
CA GLY A 562 1.62 -8.99 1.39
C GLY A 562 2.04 -10.27 2.11
N ASP A 563 2.20 -10.12 3.42
CA ASP A 563 2.81 -11.07 4.35
C ASP A 563 1.81 -12.16 4.79
N ASN A 564 1.19 -12.80 3.80
CA ASN A 564 0.13 -13.78 3.97
C ASN A 564 0.55 -15.01 4.83
N GLN A 565 -0.42 -15.76 5.33
CA GLN A 565 -0.17 -16.94 6.17
C GLN A 565 -0.21 -18.24 5.36
N SER A 566 0.59 -19.23 5.77
CA SER A 566 0.56 -20.63 5.28
C SER A 566 -0.70 -21.36 5.74
N ARG A 567 -1.88 -20.92 5.26
CA ARG A 567 -3.21 -21.44 5.65
C ARG A 567 -4.18 -21.46 4.47
N TRP A 568 -5.15 -22.37 4.51
CA TRP A 568 -6.16 -22.53 3.45
C TRP A 568 -7.01 -21.29 3.25
N ALA A 569 -7.30 -20.55 4.33
CA ALA A 569 -8.02 -19.29 4.27
C ALA A 569 -7.32 -18.24 3.38
N TYR A 570 -6.00 -18.11 3.46
CA TYR A 570 -5.25 -17.12 2.68
C TYR A 570 -5.10 -17.53 1.21
N MET A 571 -4.99 -18.83 0.93
CA MET A 571 -5.12 -19.33 -0.43
C MET A 571 -6.49 -18.97 -1.03
N PHE A 572 -7.58 -19.10 -0.27
CA PHE A 572 -8.91 -18.65 -0.70
C PHE A 572 -8.99 -17.13 -0.91
N PHE A 573 -8.45 -16.32 0.01
CA PHE A 573 -8.50 -14.85 -0.06
C PHE A 573 -7.56 -14.23 -1.12
N SER A 574 -6.56 -14.96 -1.61
CA SER A 574 -5.72 -14.50 -2.74
C SER A 574 -6.52 -14.16 -4.00
N ILE A 575 -7.60 -14.90 -4.25
CA ILE A 575 -8.47 -14.74 -5.42
C ILE A 575 -9.24 -13.41 -5.37
N PRO A 576 -10.03 -13.08 -4.32
CA PRO A 576 -10.69 -11.79 -4.22
C PRO A 576 -9.70 -10.61 -4.11
N GLN A 577 -8.52 -10.78 -3.47
CA GLN A 577 -7.50 -9.73 -3.43
C GLN A 577 -7.00 -9.38 -4.85
N GLY A 578 -6.62 -10.37 -5.66
CA GLY A 578 -6.15 -10.12 -7.04
C GLY A 578 -7.24 -9.60 -7.98
N LEU A 579 -8.50 -9.99 -7.77
CA LEU A 579 -9.63 -9.42 -8.50
C LEU A 579 -9.89 -7.96 -8.11
N SER A 580 -9.73 -7.59 -6.84
CA SER A 580 -9.78 -6.19 -6.39
C SER A 580 -8.64 -5.36 -6.99
N PHE A 581 -7.39 -5.86 -6.99
CA PHE A 581 -6.27 -5.14 -7.63
C PHE A 581 -6.43 -4.98 -9.15
N SER A 582 -7.14 -5.90 -9.80
CA SER A 582 -7.54 -5.73 -11.21
C SER A 582 -8.52 -4.56 -11.41
N LEU A 583 -9.42 -4.30 -10.46
CA LEU A 583 -10.29 -3.11 -10.46
C LEU A 583 -9.48 -1.82 -10.19
N PHE A 584 -8.54 -1.87 -9.24
CA PHE A 584 -7.64 -0.77 -8.88
C PHE A 584 -6.59 -0.42 -9.97
N GLY A 585 -6.62 -1.10 -11.13
CA GLY A 585 -5.72 -0.84 -12.26
C GLY A 585 -4.29 -1.36 -12.07
N ILE A 586 -4.10 -2.35 -11.20
CA ILE A 586 -2.81 -3.00 -10.93
C ILE A 586 -2.89 -4.49 -11.32
N PRO A 587 -2.93 -4.83 -12.63
CA PRO A 587 -3.10 -6.22 -13.09
C PRO A 587 -1.84 -7.07 -12.96
N MET A 588 -0.66 -6.46 -12.73
CA MET A 588 0.54 -7.19 -12.35
C MET A 588 0.48 -7.44 -10.84
N PHE A 589 -0.28 -8.47 -10.45
CA PHE A 589 -0.53 -8.86 -9.07
C PHE A 589 -0.25 -10.35 -8.86
N GLY A 590 0.22 -10.70 -7.67
CA GLY A 590 0.32 -12.07 -7.18
C GLY A 590 0.29 -12.09 -5.65
N VAL A 591 0.24 -13.28 -5.05
CA VAL A 591 0.41 -13.44 -3.60
C VAL A 591 1.62 -14.33 -3.32
N ASP A 592 2.08 -14.30 -2.07
CA ASP A 592 3.16 -15.14 -1.61
C ASP A 592 2.72 -16.61 -1.57
N THR A 593 3.10 -17.32 -2.63
CA THR A 593 2.69 -18.71 -2.86
C THR A 593 3.22 -19.61 -1.74
N TYR A 594 2.33 -20.46 -1.23
CA TYR A 594 2.50 -21.34 -0.05
C TYR A 594 2.34 -20.66 1.32
N GLY A 595 2.24 -19.33 1.36
CA GLY A 595 2.30 -18.56 2.59
C GLY A 595 3.70 -18.00 2.85
N PHE A 596 3.78 -16.71 3.20
CA PHE A 596 4.99 -16.06 3.70
C PHE A 596 5.24 -16.44 5.17
N ASN A 597 4.21 -16.29 6.01
CA ASN A 597 4.25 -16.55 7.44
C ASN A 597 3.88 -18.02 7.77
N GLY A 598 4.55 -18.57 8.78
CA GLY A 598 4.36 -19.96 9.24
C GLY A 598 5.06 -21.02 8.38
N ASN A 599 4.79 -22.29 8.68
CA ASN A 599 5.24 -23.43 7.87
C ASN A 599 4.07 -23.93 7.00
N SER A 600 4.32 -24.14 5.71
CA SER A 600 3.38 -24.78 4.77
C SER A 600 3.61 -26.30 4.73
N ASP A 601 2.57 -27.09 4.44
CA ASP A 601 2.67 -28.54 4.21
C ASP A 601 2.67 -28.89 2.72
N GLU A 602 2.81 -30.18 2.39
CA GLU A 602 2.81 -30.66 1.01
C GLU A 602 1.47 -30.45 0.30
N GLU A 603 0.33 -30.55 0.99
CA GLU A 603 -0.96 -30.43 0.31
C GLU A 603 -1.26 -28.98 -0.03
N LEU A 604 -1.15 -28.05 0.93
CA LEU A 604 -1.31 -26.61 0.69
C LEU A 604 -0.29 -26.09 -0.32
N CYS A 605 0.93 -26.64 -0.34
CA CYS A 605 1.99 -26.30 -1.30
C CYS A 605 1.77 -26.88 -2.72
N ASN A 606 0.92 -27.92 -2.85
CA ASN A 606 0.58 -28.51 -4.15
C ASN A 606 -0.70 -27.89 -4.78
N ARG A 607 -1.44 -27.05 -4.06
CA ARG A 607 -2.62 -26.33 -4.57
C ARG A 607 -2.25 -24.97 -5.18
#